data_AF-A0A9P7ZII9-F1
#
_entry.id   AF-A0A9P7ZII9-F1
#
_cell.length_a   1.000
_cell.length_b   1.000
_cell.length_c   1.000
_cell.angle_alpha   90.00
_cell.angle_beta   90.00
_cell.angle_gamma   90.00
#
_symmetry.space_group_name_H-M   'P 1'
#
loop_
_entity.id
_entity.type
_entity.pdbx_description
1 polymer ?
#
loop_
_entity_poly.entity_id
_entity_poly.type
_entity_poly.pdbx_seq_one_letter_code
_entity_poly.pdbx_strand_id
1 'polypeptide(L)' 'MRRAQENETDSAATETHQLTQVCWTKCFTGNVSGSKLDKTEEGCLANCVNRFMDLNLLTVKHLNSMRH' A
#
# COMPACT_ATOMS: atom_id res chain seq x y z
N MET A 1 -5.80 -26.37 16.51
CA MET A 1 -5.20 -25.76 15.30
C MET A 1 -5.50 -24.26 15.26
N ARG A 2 -4.86 -23.45 16.11
CA ARG A 2 -5.06 -21.98 16.16
C ARG A 2 -3.82 -21.28 16.76
N ARG A 3 -2.62 -21.67 16.31
CA ARG A 3 -1.34 -21.08 16.75
C ARG A 3 -0.34 -20.85 15.60
N ALA A 4 -0.78 -21.04 14.36
CA ALA A 4 0.06 -20.88 13.15
C ALA A 4 -0.39 -19.70 12.26
N GLN A 5 -1.21 -18.78 12.77
CA GLN A 5 -1.70 -17.62 12.03
C GLN A 5 -1.69 -16.35 12.92
N GLU A 6 -0.63 -16.16 13.71
CA GLU A 6 -0.46 -14.94 14.54
C GLU A 6 0.64 -14.02 13.97
N ASN A 7 1.55 -14.52 13.13
CA ASN A 7 2.66 -13.71 12.58
C ASN A 7 2.45 -13.26 11.11
N GLU A 8 1.68 -14.01 10.31
CA GLU A 8 1.41 -13.66 8.91
C GLU A 8 0.30 -12.62 8.76
N THR A 9 -0.73 -12.68 9.62
CA THR A 9 -1.84 -11.70 9.61
C THR A 9 -1.41 -10.31 10.06
N ASP A 10 -0.45 -10.23 10.98
CA ASP A 10 0.03 -8.95 11.54
C ASP A 10 0.89 -8.17 10.54
N SER A 11 1.73 -8.89 9.78
CA SER A 11 2.55 -8.30 8.72
C SER A 11 1.69 -7.76 7.59
N ALA A 12 0.73 -8.56 7.10
CA ALA A 12 -0.21 -8.13 6.06
C ALA A 12 -1.12 -6.98 6.52
N ALA A 13 -1.54 -6.97 7.78
CA ALA A 13 -2.33 -5.87 8.35
C ALA A 13 -1.52 -4.57 8.42
N THR A 14 -0.25 -4.65 8.83
CA THR A 14 0.65 -3.50 8.90
C THR A 14 0.92 -2.91 7.53
N GLU A 15 1.20 -3.75 6.53
CA GLU A 15 1.37 -3.31 5.13
C GLU A 15 0.10 -2.66 4.58
N THR A 16 -1.06 -3.27 4.85
CA THR A 16 -2.37 -2.70 4.46
C THR A 16 -2.59 -1.32 5.08
N HIS A 17 -2.26 -1.15 6.36
CA HIS A 17 -2.39 0.14 7.03
C HIS A 17 -1.47 1.20 6.42
N GLN A 18 -0.21 0.86 6.13
CA GLN A 18 0.75 1.77 5.50
C GLN A 18 0.30 2.18 4.10
N LEU A 19 -0.09 1.20 3.26
CA LEU A 19 -0.62 1.45 1.92
C LEU A 19 -1.85 2.36 1.96
N THR A 20 -2.78 2.08 2.88
CA THR A 20 -3.99 2.87 3.05
C THR A 20 -3.65 4.31 3.42
N GLN A 21 -2.75 4.53 4.38
CA GLN A 21 -2.36 5.87 4.80
C GLN A 21 -1.70 6.65 3.66
N VAL A 22 -0.74 6.05 2.95
CA VAL A 22 -0.03 6.71 1.84
C VAL A 22 -1.00 7.01 0.70
N CYS A 23 -1.75 6.01 0.23
CA CYS A 23 -2.62 6.17 -0.91
C CYS A 23 -3.83 7.05 -0.61
N TRP A 24 -4.31 7.09 0.63
CA TRP A 24 -5.35 8.04 1.04
C TRP A 24 -4.92 9.49 0.77
N THR A 25 -3.75 9.87 1.29
CA THR A 25 -3.23 11.25 1.12
C THR A 25 -2.94 11.63 -0.33
N LYS A 26 -2.72 10.65 -1.21
CA LYS A 26 -2.43 10.87 -2.63
C LYS A 26 -3.67 10.90 -3.50
N CYS A 27 -4.66 10.06 -3.19
CA CYS A 27 -5.83 9.89 -4.04
C CYS A 27 -7.03 10.72 -3.61
N PHE A 28 -7.11 11.11 -2.35
CA PHE A 28 -8.23 11.89 -1.80
C PHE A 28 -7.76 13.28 -1.40
N THR A 29 -7.40 14.09 -2.40
CA THR A 29 -6.95 15.49 -2.19
C THR A 29 -8.11 16.49 -2.14
N GLY A 30 -9.33 16.06 -2.46
CA GLY A 30 -10.54 16.87 -2.49
C GLY A 30 -11.61 16.40 -1.50
N ASN A 31 -12.83 16.92 -1.66
CA ASN A 31 -13.96 16.47 -0.86
C ASN A 31 -14.42 15.07 -1.30
N VAL A 32 -14.50 14.14 -0.37
CA VAL A 32 -15.11 12.83 -0.59
C VAL A 32 -16.61 13.02 -0.75
N SER A 33 -17.13 12.81 -1.96
CA SER A 33 -18.50 13.17 -2.32
C SER A 33 -19.51 12.00 -2.28
N GLY A 34 -19.18 10.87 -1.67
CA GLY A 34 -20.08 9.72 -1.59
C GLY A 34 -19.58 8.59 -0.71
N SER A 35 -20.42 7.55 -0.56
CA SER A 35 -20.10 6.33 0.19
C SER A 35 -19.36 5.27 -0.63
N LYS A 36 -19.14 5.53 -1.92
CA LYS A 36 -18.43 4.66 -2.85
C LYS A 36 -17.32 5.44 -3.50
N LEU A 37 -16.27 4.72 -3.87
CA LEU A 37 -15.20 5.25 -4.67
C LEU A 37 -15.75 5.68 -6.04
N ASP A 38 -15.41 6.88 -6.48
CA ASP A 38 -15.62 7.26 -7.86
C ASP A 38 -14.54 6.65 -8.77
N LYS A 39 -14.73 6.73 -10.09
CA LYS A 39 -13.80 6.13 -11.07
C LYS A 39 -12.38 6.71 -10.98
N THR A 40 -12.25 7.97 -10.57
CA THR A 40 -10.96 8.64 -10.40
C THR A 40 -10.26 8.11 -9.15
N GLU A 41 -10.99 7.96 -8.05
CA GLU A 41 -10.48 7.40 -6.80
C GLU A 41 -10.07 5.94 -6.98
N GLU A 42 -10.89 5.11 -7.64
CA GLU A 42 -10.56 3.72 -7.97
C GLU A 42 -9.29 3.62 -8.82
N GLY A 43 -9.22 4.40 -9.90
CA GLY A 43 -8.05 4.44 -10.79
C GLY A 43 -6.79 4.93 -10.06
N CYS A 44 -6.93 5.94 -9.21
CA CYS A 44 -5.80 6.43 -8.42
C CYS A 44 -5.30 5.39 -7.43
N LEU A 45 -6.19 4.74 -6.68
CA LEU A 45 -5.83 3.73 -5.69
C LEU A 45 -5.07 2.55 -6.32
N ALA A 46 -5.58 2.03 -7.45
CA ALA A 46 -4.91 0.96 -8.18
C ALA A 46 -3.49 1.36 -8.61
N ASN A 47 -3.32 2.56 -9.16
CA ASN A 47 -2.02 3.08 -9.56
C ASN A 47 -1.09 3.34 -8.37
N CYS A 48 -1.62 3.86 -7.26
CA CYS A 48 -0.86 4.17 -6.07
C CYS A 48 -0.25 2.90 -5.45
N VAL A 49 -1.06 1.87 -5.25
CA VAL A 49 -0.60 0.60 -4.66
C VAL A 49 0.46 -0.05 -5.55
N ASN A 50 0.21 -0.16 -6.85
CA ASN A 50 1.17 -0.74 -7.79
C ASN A 50 2.52 0.00 -7.76
N ARG A 51 2.49 1.34 -7.82
CA ARG A 51 3.70 2.16 -7.76
C ARG A 51 4.44 2.05 -6.43
N PHE A 52 3.72 1.97 -5.31
CA PHE A 52 4.34 1.79 -4.01
C PHE A 52 5.09 0.46 -3.91
N MET A 53 4.46 -0.63 -4.39
CA MET A 53 5.10 -1.95 -4.41
C MET A 53 6.33 -2.00 -5.32
N ASP A 54 6.24 -1.38 -6.52
CA ASP A 54 7.39 -1.25 -7.42
C ASP A 54 8.55 -0.49 -6.76
N LEU A 55 8.25 0.64 -6.13
CA LEU A 55 9.25 1.46 -5.43
C LEU A 55 9.88 0.72 -4.26
N ASN A 56 9.09 -0.02 -3.47
CA ASN A 56 9.62 -0.84 -2.38
C ASN A 56 10.60 -1.89 -2.89
N LEU A 57 10.23 -2.63 -3.95
CA LEU A 57 11.10 -3.64 -4.55
C LEU A 57 12.39 -3.03 -5.10
N LEU A 58 12.29 -1.91 -5.80
CA LEU A 58 13.46 -1.20 -6.34
C LEU A 58 14.37 -0.69 -5.22
N THR A 59 13.81 -0.17 -4.14
CA THR A 59 14.56 0.32 -2.98
C THR A 59 15.33 -0.83 -2.32
N VAL A 60 14.68 -1.96 -2.05
CA VAL A 60 15.36 -3.13 -1.47
C VAL A 60 16.46 -3.65 -2.40
N LYS A 61 16.20 -3.75 -3.71
CA LYS A 61 17.22 -4.13 -4.69
C LYS A 61 18.42 -3.18 -4.67
N HIS A 62 18.18 -1.88 -4.60
CA HIS A 62 19.24 -0.88 -4.55
C HIS A 62 20.06 -0.99 -3.25
N LEU A 63 19.40 -1.10 -2.09
CA LEU A 63 20.07 -1.30 -0.80
C LEU A 63 20.97 -2.55 -0.80
N ASN A 64 20.48 -3.65 -1.38
CA ASN A 64 21.26 -4.87 -1.51
C ASN A 64 22.49 -4.69 -2.42
N SER A 65 22.36 -3.92 -3.50
CA SER A 65 23.49 -3.63 -4.40
C SER A 65 24.59 -2.79 -3.75
N MET A 66 24.25 -1.93 -2.78
CA MET A 66 25.24 -1.11 -2.05
C MET A 66 26.00 -1.87 -0.96
N ARG A 67 25.55 -3.08 -0.60
CA ARG A 67 26.20 -3.92 0.43
C ARG A 67 27.38 -4.73 -0.14
N HIS A 68 27.65 -4.58 -1.43
CA HIS A 68 28.71 -5.27 -2.18
C HIS A 68 29.83 -4.31 -2.58
#